data_AF-A0A7X6Z432-F1
#
_entry.id   AF-A0A7X6Z432-F1
#
_cell.length_a   1.000
_cell.length_b   1.000
_cell.length_c   1.000
_cell.angle_alpha   90.00
_cell.angle_beta   90.00
_cell.angle_gamma   90.00
#
_symmetry.space_group_name_H-M   'P 1'
#
loop_
_entity.id
_entity.type
_entity.pdbx_description
1 polymer ?
#
loop_
_entity_poly.entity_id
_entity_poly.type
_entity_poly.pdbx_seq_one_letter_code
_entity_poly.pdbx_strand_id
1 'polypeptide(L)' 'TDSRYYEELADNVYRFQPLRLKEEELALMHGTDEHLVIDKLADMLAFYRELLVTLN' A
#
# COMPACT_ATOMS: atom_id res chain seq x y z
N THR A 1 7.02 -8.76 -3.74
CA THR A 1 5.65 -9.00 -4.25
C THR A 1 5.73 -9.42 -5.70
N ASP A 2 4.66 -10.00 -6.24
CA ASP A 2 4.63 -10.48 -7.63
C ASP A 2 4.71 -9.37 -8.68
N SER A 3 4.48 -8.11 -8.27
CA SER A 3 4.63 -6.91 -9.11
C SER A 3 5.94 -6.85 -9.90
N ARG A 4 7.04 -7.42 -9.38
CA ARG A 4 8.35 -7.46 -10.04
C ARG A 4 8.35 -8.15 -11.40
N TYR A 5 7.39 -9.03 -11.65
CA TYR A 5 7.29 -9.76 -12.91
C TYR A 5 6.46 -9.02 -13.96
N TYR A 6 5.85 -7.89 -13.59
CA TYR A 6 5.01 -7.08 -14.47
C TYR A 6 5.73 -5.83 -15.00
N GLU A 7 7.02 -5.63 -14.67
CA GLU A 7 7.80 -4.45 -15.05
C GLU A 7 7.87 -4.24 -16.57
N GLU A 8 7.87 -5.31 -17.37
CA GLU A 8 7.86 -5.22 -18.84
C GLU A 8 6.45 -5.19 -19.45
N LEU A 9 5.41 -5.45 -18.66
CA LEU A 9 4.03 -5.64 -19.14
C LEU A 9 3.09 -4.48 -18.78
N ALA A 10 3.46 -3.66 -17.79
CA ALA A 10 2.62 -2.60 -17.26
C ALA A 10 3.36 -1.28 -17.23
N ASP A 11 2.70 -0.21 -17.68
CA ASP A 11 3.24 1.15 -17.66
C ASP A 11 3.44 1.67 -16.23
N ASN A 12 2.65 1.15 -15.27
CA ASN A 12 2.66 1.59 -13.88
C ASN A 12 2.83 0.39 -12.93
N VAL A 13 3.96 0.36 -12.22
CA VAL A 13 4.26 -0.66 -11.19
C VAL A 13 4.56 0.01 -9.86
N TYR A 14 3.66 -0.16 -8.88
CA TYR A 14 3.80 0.41 -7.54
C TYR A 14 4.23 -0.65 -6.53
N ARG A 15 5.31 -0.37 -5.78
CA ARG A 15 5.95 -1.30 -4.85
C ARG A 15 5.99 -0.75 -3.42
N PHE A 16 4.91 -0.10 -3.01
CA PHE A 16 4.72 0.45 -1.67
C PHE A 16 3.25 0.33 -1.26
N GLN A 17 2.97 0.58 0.03
CA GLN A 17 1.62 0.83 0.51
C GLN A 17 1.53 2.26 1.05
N PRO A 18 0.48 3.04 0.73
CA PRO A 18 0.35 4.45 1.13
C PRO A 18 -0.09 4.59 2.60
N LEU A 19 0.61 3.89 3.50
CA LEU A 19 0.33 3.87 4.92
C LEU A 19 1.30 4.81 5.65
N ARG A 20 0.77 5.56 6.62
CA ARG A 20 1.58 6.30 7.60
C ARG A 20 1.70 5.46 8.86
N LEU A 21 2.88 4.89 9.09
CA LEU A 21 3.15 3.97 10.20
C LEU A 21 4.20 4.55 11.14
N LYS A 22 4.03 4.29 12.43
CA LYS A 22 5.09 4.42 13.45
C LYS A 22 6.01 3.20 13.38
N GLU A 23 7.16 3.28 14.05
CA GLU A 23 8.13 2.18 14.07
C GLU A 23 7.54 0.89 14.66
N GLU A 24 6.73 1.00 15.72
CA GLU A 24 6.12 -0.16 16.36
C GLU A 24 5.10 -0.86 15.43
N GLU A 25 4.40 -0.09 14.61
CA GLU A 25 3.43 -0.60 13.64
C GLU A 25 4.12 -1.21 12.42
N LEU A 26 5.27 -0.64 12.00
CA LEU A 26 6.09 -1.22 10.95
C LEU A 26 6.65 -2.59 11.36
N ALA A 27 7.00 -2.76 12.64
CA ALA A 27 7.48 -4.02 13.19
C ALA A 27 6.42 -5.14 13.19
N LEU A 28 5.13 -4.81 13.03
CA LEU A 28 4.05 -5.79 12.90
C LEU A 28 4.02 -6.47 11.52
N MET A 29 4.68 -5.90 10.52
CA MET A 29 4.70 -6.46 9.16
C MET A 29 5.30 -7.86 9.17
N HIS A 30 4.50 -8.87 8.81
CA HIS A 30 4.87 -10.29 8.90
C HIS A 30 5.14 -10.78 10.34
N GLY A 31 4.66 -10.04 11.34
CA GLY A 31 4.72 -10.37 12.75
C GLY A 31 3.52 -11.17 13.24
N THR A 32 3.48 -11.44 14.55
CA THR A 32 2.29 -12.01 15.20
C THR A 32 1.25 -10.92 15.42
N ASP A 33 -0.02 -11.22 15.17
CA ASP A 33 -1.14 -10.28 15.34
C ASP A 33 -0.97 -8.99 14.51
N GLU A 34 -0.57 -9.13 13.25
CA GLU A 34 -0.51 -8.01 12.30
C GLU A 34 -1.89 -7.36 12.17
N HIS A 35 -1.99 -6.08 12.54
CA HIS A 35 -3.24 -5.33 12.54
C HIS A 35 -3.02 -3.87 12.13
N LEU A 36 -4.13 -3.22 11.75
CA LEU A 36 -4.16 -1.83 11.33
C LEU A 36 -5.42 -1.15 11.88
N VAL A 37 -5.28 0.08 12.39
CA VAL A 37 -6.45 0.88 12.79
C VAL A 37 -7.27 1.29 11.56
N ILE A 38 -8.60 1.29 11.70
CA ILE A 38 -9.54 1.50 10.59
C ILE A 38 -9.30 2.85 9.87
N ASP A 39 -8.93 3.91 10.60
CA ASP A 39 -8.69 5.22 9.99
C ASP A 39 -7.54 5.19 8.96
N LYS A 40 -6.50 4.38 9.21
CA LYS A 40 -5.38 4.22 8.27
C LYS A 40 -5.78 3.43 7.03
N LEU A 41 -6.72 2.50 7.17
CA LEU A 41 -7.32 1.82 6.02
C LEU A 41 -8.11 2.83 5.16
N ALA A 42 -8.87 3.73 5.79
CA ALA A 42 -9.60 4.77 5.08
C ALA A 42 -8.67 5.72 4.29
N ASP A 43 -7.57 6.15 4.91
CA ASP A 43 -6.54 6.95 4.24
C ASP A 43 -5.94 6.25 3.02
N MET A 44 -5.62 4.95 3.15
CA MET A 44 -5.09 4.14 2.06
C MET A 44 -6.10 4.01 0.91
N LEU A 45 -7.38 3.80 1.22
CA LEU A 45 -8.45 3.76 0.21
C LEU A 45 -8.59 5.09 -0.53
N ALA A 46 -8.51 6.22 0.19
CA ALA A 46 -8.55 7.55 -0.41
C ALA A 46 -7.40 7.76 -1.39
N PHE A 47 -6.18 7.34 -1.01
CA PHE A 47 -5.01 7.41 -1.91
C PHE A 47 -5.21 6.59 -3.17
N TYR A 48 -5.58 5.31 -3.05
CA TYR A 48 -5.74 4.45 -4.24
C TYR A 48 -6.89 4.92 -5.14
N ARG A 49 -7.98 5.42 -4.56
CA ARG A 49 -9.07 6.03 -5.33
C ARG A 49 -8.56 7.21 -6.15
N GLU A 50 -7.82 8.12 -5.52
CA GLU A 50 -7.29 9.28 -6.22
C GLU A 50 -6.28 8.88 -7.29
N LEU A 51 -5.37 7.95 -6.97
CA LEU A 51 -4.39 7.43 -7.92
C LEU A 51 -5.08 6.87 -9.17
N LEU A 52 -6.10 6.02 -9.00
CA LEU A 52 -6.80 5.40 -10.13
C LEU A 52 -7.63 6.38 -10.96
N VAL A 53 -8.20 7.42 -10.33
CA VAL A 53 -9.02 8.43 -11.03
C VAL A 53 -8.16 9.48 -11.74
N THR A 54 -6.95 9.73 -11.24
CA THR A 54 -6.03 10.75 -11.80
C THR A 54 -4.98 10.18 -12.74
N LEU A 55 -4.79 8.87 -12.75
CA LEU A 55 -4.00 8.17 -13.75
C LEU A 55 -4.71 8.29 -15.12
N ASN A 56 -4.10 9.05 -16.03
CA ASN A 56 -4.48 9.14 -17.44
C ASN A 56 -4.01 7.93 -18.22
#